data_AF-X1IS56-F1
#
_entry.id   AF-X1IS56-F1
#
_cell.length_a   1.000
_cell.length_b   1.000
_cell.length_c   1.000
_cell.angle_alpha   90.00
_cell.angle_beta   90.00
_cell.angle_gamma   90.00
#
_symmetry.space_group_name_H-M   'P 1'
#
loop_
_entity.id
_entity.type
_entity.pdbx_description
1 polymer ?
#
loop_
_entity_poly.entity_id
_entity_poly.type
_entity_poly.pdbx_seq_one_letter_code
_entity_poly.pdbx_strand_id
1 'polypeptide(L)'
;MAKIDLNCDMGESFGAYKLGFDEEIIKYVSSANIACGFHAGDPVVIQRTIRLAKTYGVKVGAHPGYPDLLGFGRTNMAVAATDVK
;
A
#
# COMPACT_ATOMS: atom_id res chain seq x y z
N MET A 1 2.67 27.35 -13.06
CA MET A 1 1.82 26.19 -13.38
C MET A 1 1.44 25.51 -12.08
N ALA A 2 0.17 25.13 -11.89
CA ALA A 2 -0.24 24.36 -10.72
C ALA A 2 0.35 22.95 -10.78
N LYS A 3 0.75 22.40 -9.63
CA LYS A 3 1.28 21.03 -9.50
C LYS A 3 0.31 20.22 -8.64
N ILE A 4 0.01 19.00 -9.05
CA ILE A 4 -0.84 18.07 -8.33
C ILE A 4 -0.08 16.75 -8.08
N ASP A 5 -0.40 16.09 -6.97
CA ASP A 5 0.06 14.74 -6.66
C ASP A 5 -0.99 13.72 -7.13
N LEU A 6 -0.53 12.66 -7.78
CA LEU A 6 -1.34 11.49 -8.09
C LEU A 6 -0.80 10.34 -7.26
N ASN A 7 -1.67 9.76 -6.43
CA ASN A 7 -1.33 8.61 -5.61
C ASN A 7 -2.16 7.38 -5.99
N CYS A 8 -1.63 6.21 -5.66
CA CYS A 8 -2.31 4.93 -5.80
C CYS A 8 -1.87 4.01 -4.65
N ASP A 9 -2.81 3.19 -4.16
CA ASP A 9 -2.52 2.13 -3.21
C ASP A 9 -1.80 0.99 -3.93
N MET A 10 -0.69 0.54 -3.36
CA MET A 10 0.24 -0.40 -3.98
C MET A 10 0.79 -1.37 -2.95
N GLY A 11 1.42 -2.46 -3.41
CA GLY A 11 1.99 -3.47 -2.51
C GLY A 11 0.91 -4.22 -1.73
N GLU A 12 -0.30 -4.33 -2.29
CA GLU A 12 -1.44 -5.00 -1.67
C GLU A 12 -1.56 -6.50 -2.03
N SER A 13 -0.57 -7.04 -2.73
CA SER A 13 -0.43 -8.51 -2.87
C SER A 13 -0.10 -9.15 -1.51
N PHE A 14 -0.36 -10.45 -1.34
CA PHE A 14 -0.05 -11.16 -0.10
C PHE A 14 0.25 -12.64 -0.37
N GLY A 15 1.44 -13.10 0.04
CA GLY A 15 1.90 -14.46 -0.19
C GLY A 15 1.87 -14.83 -1.67
N ALA A 16 1.11 -15.87 -2.01
CA ALA A 16 0.93 -16.31 -3.39
C ALA A 16 -0.11 -15.48 -4.17
N TYR A 17 -0.90 -14.64 -3.50
CA TYR A 17 -1.97 -13.87 -4.12
C TYR A 17 -1.42 -12.57 -4.69
N LYS A 18 -1.47 -12.45 -6.02
CA LYS A 18 -1.13 -11.22 -6.73
C LYS A 18 -2.38 -10.34 -6.88
N LEU A 19 -2.27 -9.09 -6.46
CA LEU A 19 -3.31 -8.07 -6.60
C LEU A 19 -2.73 -6.83 -7.29
N GLY A 20 -3.54 -6.21 -8.17
CA GLY A 20 -3.18 -4.98 -8.85
C GLY A 20 -2.15 -5.13 -9.97
N PHE A 21 -1.72 -3.98 -10.49
CA PHE A 21 -0.77 -3.85 -11.58
C PHE A 21 0.34 -2.86 -11.21
N ASP A 22 0.96 -3.07 -10.05
CA ASP A 22 1.98 -2.18 -9.47
C ASP A 22 3.05 -1.75 -10.48
N GLU A 23 3.57 -2.70 -11.28
CA GLU A 23 4.61 -2.43 -12.28
C GLU A 23 4.15 -1.52 -13.43
N GLU A 24 2.84 -1.48 -13.70
CA GLU A 24 2.28 -0.64 -14.76
C GLU A 24 1.85 0.72 -14.23
N ILE A 25 1.14 0.76 -13.11
CA ILE A 25 0.59 2.01 -12.57
C ILE A 25 1.70 2.94 -12.03
N ILE A 26 2.81 2.39 -11.54
CA ILE A 26 3.88 3.18 -10.94
C ILE A 26 4.54 4.18 -11.90
N LYS A 27 4.43 3.92 -13.21
CA LYS A 27 4.93 4.79 -14.28
C LYS A 27 4.18 6.12 -14.37
N TYR A 28 3.01 6.22 -13.75
CA TYR A 28 2.07 7.34 -13.93
C TYR A 28 1.74 8.11 -12.64
N VAL A 29 2.14 7.62 -11.47
CA VAL A 29 1.85 8.23 -10.16
C VAL A 29 3.07 8.98 -9.62
N SER A 30 2.84 9.95 -8.75
CA SER A 30 3.90 10.67 -8.03
C SER A 30 4.13 10.17 -6.61
N SER A 31 3.13 9.50 -6.01
CA SER A 31 3.20 8.89 -4.69
C SER A 31 2.57 7.49 -4.70
N ALA A 32 3.06 6.58 -3.86
CA ALA A 32 2.53 5.24 -3.67
C ALA A 32 2.23 5.00 -2.19
N ASN A 33 0.99 4.61 -1.87
CA ASN A 33 0.60 4.22 -0.52
C ASN A 33 0.81 2.71 -0.39
N ILE A 34 1.87 2.30 0.31
CA ILE A 34 2.28 0.89 0.37
C ILE A 34 1.68 0.21 1.59
N ALA A 35 0.98 -0.90 1.40
CA ALA A 35 0.37 -1.67 2.49
C ALA A 35 1.39 -2.10 3.54
N CYS A 36 0.93 -2.30 4.79
CA CYS A 36 1.80 -2.46 5.95
C CYS A 36 1.72 -3.82 6.66
N GLY A 37 1.02 -4.81 6.11
CA GLY A 37 0.99 -6.17 6.68
C GLY A 37 -0.33 -6.60 7.31
N PHE A 38 -1.22 -5.66 7.59
CA PHE A 38 -2.46 -5.94 8.34
C PHE A 38 -3.63 -6.27 7.42
N HIS A 39 -3.95 -5.35 6.51
CA HIS A 39 -5.03 -5.56 5.53
C HIS A 39 -4.53 -6.20 4.24
N ALA A 40 -3.26 -5.98 3.91
CA ALA A 40 -2.57 -6.47 2.73
C ALA A 40 -1.05 -6.28 2.87
N GLY A 41 -0.29 -6.79 1.91
CA GLY A 41 1.17 -6.71 1.91
C GLY A 41 1.79 -7.75 2.84
N ASP A 42 2.84 -8.41 2.39
CA ASP A 42 3.74 -9.18 3.26
C ASP A 42 5.16 -8.58 3.15
N PRO A 43 6.12 -8.98 4.00
CA PRO A 43 7.45 -8.38 4.00
C PRO A 43 8.15 -8.41 2.62
N VAL A 44 7.92 -9.46 1.82
CA VAL A 44 8.51 -9.60 0.48
C VAL A 44 7.83 -8.65 -0.50
N VAL A 45 6.49 -8.59 -0.50
CA VAL A 45 5.72 -7.67 -1.33
C VAL A 45 6.07 -6.22 -1.01
N ILE A 46 6.08 -5.85 0.27
CA ILE A 46 6.39 -4.48 0.72
C ILE A 46 7.79 -4.07 0.26
N GLN A 47 8.79 -4.93 0.47
CA GLN A 47 10.16 -4.66 0.04
C GLN A 47 10.25 -4.48 -1.48
N ARG A 48 9.57 -5.33 -2.26
CA ARG A 48 9.53 -5.24 -3.72
C ARG A 48 8.89 -3.93 -4.17
N THR A 49 7.75 -3.56 -3.61
CA THR A 49 7.03 -2.33 -3.99
C THR A 49 7.82 -1.07 -3.60
N ILE A 50 8.50 -1.05 -2.44
CA ILE A 50 9.40 0.05 -2.08
C ILE A 50 10.56 0.17 -3.07
N ARG A 51 11.18 -0.96 -3.46
CA ARG A 51 12.25 -0.96 -4.46
C ARG A 51 11.75 -0.47 -5.81
N LEU A 52 10.55 -0.87 -6.22
CA LEU A 52 9.91 -0.40 -7.44
C LEU A 52 9.68 1.12 -7.40
N ALA A 53 9.12 1.65 -6.31
CA ALA A 53 8.92 3.09 -6.12
C ALA A 53 10.25 3.86 -6.19
N LYS A 54 11.30 3.34 -5.56
CA LYS A 54 12.65 3.91 -5.66
C LYS A 54 13.16 3.95 -7.09
N THR A 55 12.97 2.89 -7.87
CA THR A 55 13.41 2.82 -9.28
C THR A 55 12.73 3.88 -10.14
N TYR A 56 11.45 4.16 -9.90
CA TYR A 56 10.68 5.15 -10.68
C TYR A 56 10.66 6.56 -10.07
N GLY A 57 11.35 6.78 -8.94
CA GLY A 57 11.37 8.08 -8.26
C GLY A 57 10.03 8.47 -7.65
N VAL A 58 9.16 7.50 -7.36
CA VAL A 58 7.85 7.69 -6.74
C VAL A 58 8.01 7.79 -5.23
N LYS A 59 7.31 8.75 -4.60
CA LYS A 59 7.34 8.91 -3.14
C LYS A 59 6.63 7.74 -2.46
N VAL A 60 7.13 7.30 -1.32
CA VAL A 60 6.52 6.22 -0.53
C VAL A 60 5.76 6.81 0.65
N GLY A 61 4.50 6.40 0.80
CA GLY A 61 3.67 6.60 1.98
C GLY A 61 3.27 5.24 2.60
N ALA A 62 3.02 5.22 3.90
CA ALA A 62 2.46 4.05 4.56
C ALA A 62 0.95 3.98 4.31
N HIS A 63 0.42 2.80 4.01
CA HIS A 63 -1.00 2.50 3.94
C HIS A 63 -1.40 1.53 5.06
N PRO A 64 -1.51 2.02 6.31
CA PRO A 64 -1.95 1.19 7.42
C PRO A 64 -3.45 0.88 7.28
N GLY A 65 -3.82 -0.33 7.68
CA GLY A 65 -5.21 -0.78 7.70
C GLY A 65 -5.51 -1.54 8.98
N TYR A 66 -6.79 -1.85 9.20
CA TYR A 66 -7.20 -2.71 10.31
C TYR A 66 -6.53 -4.09 10.21
N PRO A 67 -6.31 -4.80 11.34
CA PRO A 67 -5.82 -6.18 11.38
C PRO A 67 -6.87 -7.18 10.86
N ASP A 68 -7.30 -6.99 9.61
CA ASP A 68 -8.35 -7.73 8.93
C ASP A 68 -7.88 -8.10 7.53
N LEU A 69 -6.99 -9.09 7.46
CA LEU A 69 -6.45 -9.56 6.18
C LEU A 69 -7.55 -10.18 5.29
N LEU A 70 -8.50 -10.93 5.88
CA LEU A 70 -9.55 -11.62 5.14
C LEU A 70 -10.57 -10.65 4.54
N GLY A 71 -10.94 -9.59 5.27
CA GLY A 71 -11.79 -8.51 4.77
C GLY A 71 -11.02 -7.39 4.08
N PHE A 72 -9.72 -7.55 3.85
CA PHE A 72 -8.84 -6.57 3.21
C PHE A 72 -8.89 -5.19 3.90
N GLY A 73 -9.09 -5.18 5.21
CA GLY A 73 -9.23 -3.95 6.00
C GLY A 73 -10.48 -3.13 5.67
N ARG A 74 -11.42 -3.68 4.89
CA ARG A 74 -12.66 -3.01 4.48
C ARG A 74 -13.84 -3.30 5.41
N THR A 75 -13.66 -4.18 6.39
CA THR A 75 -14.63 -4.39 7.46
C THR A 75 -14.41 -3.35 8.55
N ASN A 76 -15.46 -2.65 8.96
CA ASN A 76 -15.35 -1.75 10.10
C ASN A 76 -15.07 -2.56 11.38
N MET A 77 -14.07 -2.14 12.16
CA MET A 77 -13.70 -2.78 13.42
C MET A 77 -13.83 -1.77 14.57
N ALA A 78 -14.43 -2.20 15.67
CA ALA A 78 -14.40 -1.43 16.91
C ALA A 78 -13.00 -1.56 17.54
N VAL A 79 -12.15 -0.56 17.31
CA VAL A 79 -10.78 -0.50 17.83
C VAL A 79 -10.68 0.63 18.84
N ALA A 80 -10.04 0.37 20.00
CA ALA A 80 -9.84 1.41 20.99
C ALA A 80 -8.87 2.46 20.45
N ALA A 81 -9.05 3.73 20.82
CA ALA A 81 -8.17 4.80 20.36
C ALA A 81 -6.71 4.60 20.78
N THR A 82 -6.44 3.81 21.83
CA THR A 82 -5.09 3.43 22.27
C THR A 82 -4.42 2.43 21.33
N ASP A 83 -5.18 1.61 20.61
CA ASP A 83 -4.65 0.55 19.76
C ASP A 83 -4.36 1.07 18.33
N VAL A 84 -4.83 2.27 17.99
CA VAL A 84 -4.56 2.97 16.72
C VAL A 84 -3.35 3.91 16.80
N LYS A 85 -2.96 4.31 18.01
CA LYS A 85 -2.07 5.46 18.29
C LYS A 85 -0.59 5.12 18.38
#